data_AF-A0A841AHC8-F1
#
_entry.id   AF-A0A841AHC8-F1
#
_cell.length_a   1.000
_cell.length_b   1.000
_cell.length_c   1.000
_cell.angle_alpha   90.00
_cell.angle_beta   90.00
_cell.angle_gamma   90.00
#
_symmetry.space_group_name_H-M   'P 1'
#
loop_
_entity.id
_entity.type
_entity.pdbx_description
1 polymer ?
#
loop_
_entity_poly.entity_id
_entity_poly.type
_entity_poly.pdbx_seq_one_letter_code
_entity_poly.pdbx_strand_id
1 'polypeptide(L)'
;MGVPAPELTAPAISVIELVGGIALVLDAFTGIAGVVLALEMLVAALLIHVPAGIYIENGGWELVGALGAGALLVAAFGAGRFSVDSVLRGRRGARSAAAAERPAAEREPVSA
;
A
#
# COMPACT_ATOMS: atom_id res chain seq x y z
N MET A 1 -21.54 16.99 -2.75
CA MET A 1 -21.11 15.58 -2.73
C MET A 1 -21.69 14.93 -1.48
N GLY A 2 -22.37 13.78 -1.58
CA GLY A 2 -23.00 13.10 -0.44
C GLY A 2 -22.03 12.47 0.56
N VAL A 3 -20.80 13.00 0.67
CA VAL A 3 -19.74 12.48 1.54
C VAL A 3 -19.92 13.06 2.95
N PRO A 4 -19.98 12.21 4.01
CA PRO A 4 -20.06 12.69 5.38
C PRO A 4 -18.83 13.49 5.80
N ALA A 5 -19.04 14.57 6.58
CA ALA A 5 -17.99 15.41 7.16
C ALA A 5 -16.87 15.79 6.15
N PRO A 6 -17.20 16.48 5.05
CA PRO A 6 -16.27 16.76 3.96
C PRO A 6 -15.02 17.54 4.40
N GLU A 7 -15.12 18.38 5.44
CA GLU A 7 -13.94 19.10 5.96
C GLU A 7 -12.88 18.17 6.57
N LEU A 8 -13.26 16.95 6.96
CA LEU A 8 -12.36 15.94 7.51
C LEU A 8 -12.02 14.85 6.49
N THR A 9 -13.01 14.38 5.73
CA THR A 9 -12.83 13.27 4.79
C THR A 9 -12.01 13.68 3.58
N ALA A 10 -12.18 14.90 3.06
CA ALA A 10 -11.38 15.39 1.92
C ALA A 10 -9.87 15.39 2.21
N PRO A 11 -9.36 16.06 3.27
CA PRO A 11 -7.92 16.04 3.55
C PRO A 11 -7.41 14.64 3.90
N ALA A 12 -8.22 13.82 4.58
CA ALA A 12 -7.83 12.44 4.89
C ALA A 12 -7.65 11.59 3.62
N ILE A 13 -8.61 11.65 2.69
CA ILE A 13 -8.54 10.93 1.41
C ILE A 13 -7.36 11.46 0.60
N SER A 14 -7.16 12.77 0.50
CA SER A 14 -6.01 13.34 -0.23
C SER A 14 -4.66 12.84 0.29
N VAL A 15 -4.50 12.71 1.61
CA VAL A 15 -3.27 12.14 2.20
C VAL A 15 -3.15 10.65 1.90
N ILE A 16 -4.25 9.89 2.01
CA ILE A 16 -4.27 8.46 1.71
C ILE A 16 -3.89 8.21 0.25
N GLU A 17 -4.50 8.93 -0.68
CA GLU A 17 -4.24 8.78 -2.11
C GLU A 17 -2.80 9.16 -2.46
N LEU A 18 -2.30 10.27 -1.92
CA LEU A 18 -0.95 10.73 -2.21
C LEU A 18 0.11 9.78 -1.64
N VAL A 19 0.03 9.47 -0.34
CA VAL A 19 1.00 8.61 0.34
C VAL A 19 0.87 7.17 -0.17
N GLY A 20 -0.36 6.68 -0.32
CA GLY A 20 -0.65 5.36 -0.86
C GLY A 20 -0.14 5.22 -2.28
N GLY A 21 -0.37 6.20 -3.16
CA GLY A 21 0.11 6.19 -4.54
C GLY A 21 1.64 6.16 -4.62
N ILE A 22 2.32 6.97 -3.81
CA ILE A 22 3.80 6.92 -3.70
C ILE A 22 4.26 5.55 -3.22
N ALA A 23 3.63 5.00 -2.18
CA ALA A 23 3.97 3.68 -1.64
C ALA A 23 3.79 2.57 -2.70
N LEU A 24 2.73 2.66 -3.51
CA LEU A 24 2.41 1.69 -4.55
C LEU A 24 3.40 1.79 -5.74
N VAL A 25 3.84 3.00 -6.11
CA VAL A 25 4.89 3.22 -7.12
C VAL A 25 6.25 2.70 -6.67
N LEU A 26 6.63 2.97 -5.41
CA LEU A 26 7.87 2.48 -4.82
C LEU A 26 7.80 1.01 -4.43
N ASP A 27 6.61 0.42 -4.53
CA ASP A 27 6.32 -0.95 -4.18
C ASP A 27 6.77 -1.24 -2.73
N ALA A 28 6.41 -0.32 -1.84
CA ALA A 28 6.71 -0.29 -0.42
C ALA A 28 5.43 -0.54 0.37
N PHE A 29 5.44 -1.49 1.30
CA PHE A 29 4.23 -1.92 2.02
C PHE A 29 3.08 -2.30 1.05
N THR A 30 3.42 -2.91 -0.08
CA THR A 30 2.56 -3.07 -1.27
C THR A 30 1.20 -3.66 -0.97
N GLY A 31 1.15 -4.72 -0.16
CA GLY A 31 -0.10 -5.36 0.24
C GLY A 31 -1.02 -4.41 1.01
N ILE A 32 -0.47 -3.63 1.94
CA ILE A 32 -1.25 -2.69 2.76
C ILE A 32 -1.69 -1.50 1.92
N ALA A 33 -0.76 -0.88 1.17
CA ALA A 33 -1.06 0.27 0.32
C ALA A 33 -2.13 -0.06 -0.72
N GLY A 34 -2.02 -1.22 -1.38
CA GLY A 34 -3.00 -1.66 -2.38
C GLY A 34 -4.38 -1.94 -1.78
N VAL A 35 -4.47 -2.58 -0.61
CA VAL A 35 -5.78 -2.80 0.07
C VAL A 35 -6.41 -1.48 0.51
N VAL A 36 -5.63 -0.57 1.09
CA VAL A 36 -6.15 0.73 1.55
C VAL A 36 -6.71 1.54 0.38
N LEU A 37 -5.96 1.64 -0.72
CA LEU A 37 -6.41 2.36 -1.92
C LEU A 37 -7.61 1.67 -2.58
N ALA A 38 -7.64 0.34 -2.62
CA ALA A 38 -8.78 -0.39 -3.16
C ALA A 38 -10.09 -0.14 -2.38
N LEU A 39 -10.00 -0.11 -1.05
CA LEU A 39 -11.15 0.17 -0.19
C LEU A 39 -11.61 1.63 -0.35
N GLU A 40 -10.67 2.56 -0.44
CA GLU A 40 -10.98 3.97 -0.68
C GLU A 40 -11.70 4.14 -2.03
N MET A 41 -11.17 3.57 -3.11
CA MET A 41 -11.81 3.54 -4.43
C MET A 41 -13.20 2.89 -4.40
N LEU A 42 -13.39 1.81 -3.63
CA LEU A 42 -14.70 1.16 -3.46
C LEU A 42 -15.72 2.11 -2.80
N VAL A 43 -15.31 2.80 -1.73
CA VAL A 43 -16.17 3.77 -1.04
C VAL A 43 -16.50 4.95 -1.97
N ALA A 44 -15.51 5.50 -2.68
CA ALA A 44 -15.72 6.56 -3.65
C ALA A 44 -16.68 6.12 -4.77
N ALA A 45 -16.50 4.90 -5.30
CA ALA A 45 -17.36 4.33 -6.32
C ALA A 45 -18.82 4.29 -5.83
N LEU A 46 -19.07 3.72 -4.66
CA LEU A 46 -20.43 3.54 -4.13
C LEU A 46 -21.11 4.87 -3.77
N LEU A 47 -20.38 5.83 -3.19
CA LEU A 47 -20.96 7.08 -2.71
C LEU A 47 -21.17 8.12 -3.82
N ILE A 48 -20.28 8.17 -4.81
CA ILE A 48 -20.21 9.29 -5.75
C ILE A 48 -20.38 8.85 -7.20
N HIS A 49 -19.72 7.76 -7.61
CA HIS A 49 -19.58 7.46 -9.04
C HIS A 49 -20.64 6.49 -9.60
N VAL A 50 -21.09 5.51 -8.82
CA VAL A 50 -22.16 4.57 -9.24
C VAL A 50 -23.46 5.32 -9.59
N PRO A 51 -23.92 6.31 -8.81
CA PRO A 51 -25.09 7.10 -9.18
C PRO A 51 -24.92 7.90 -10.49
N ALA A 52 -23.67 8.19 -10.89
CA ALA A 52 -23.34 8.92 -12.12
C ALA A 52 -23.26 8.03 -13.37
N GLY A 53 -23.49 6.71 -13.22
CA GLY A 53 -23.44 5.74 -14.31
C GLY A 53 -22.06 5.11 -14.47
N ILE A 54 -21.81 4.52 -15.65
CA ILE A 54 -20.59 3.74 -15.90
C ILE A 54 -19.44 4.66 -16.34
N TYR A 55 -19.67 5.40 -17.41
CA TYR A 55 -18.62 6.10 -18.16
C TYR A 55 -18.05 7.32 -17.43
N ILE A 56 -16.72 7.47 -17.48
CA ILE A 56 -15.99 8.56 -16.83
C ILE A 56 -16.43 9.95 -17.32
N GLU A 57 -16.89 10.07 -18.57
CA GLU A 57 -17.38 11.32 -19.15
C GLU A 57 -18.58 11.89 -18.38
N ASN A 58 -19.35 11.02 -17.74
CA ASN A 58 -20.48 11.40 -16.89
C ASN A 58 -20.09 11.49 -15.41
N GLY A 59 -18.82 11.28 -15.07
CA GLY A 59 -18.35 11.08 -13.70
C GLY A 59 -18.65 9.68 -13.15
N GLY A 60 -18.87 8.70 -14.03
CA GLY A 60 -19.20 7.32 -13.66
C GLY A 60 -18.05 6.54 -13.01
N TRP A 61 -18.35 5.31 -12.60
CA TRP A 61 -17.45 4.50 -11.76
C TRP A 61 -16.37 3.73 -12.52
N GLU A 62 -16.36 3.73 -13.85
CA GLU A 62 -15.41 2.97 -14.68
C GLU A 62 -13.95 3.17 -14.24
N LEU A 63 -13.49 4.42 -14.18
CA LEU A 63 -12.10 4.71 -13.81
C LEU A 63 -11.79 4.32 -12.36
N VAL A 64 -12.64 4.71 -11.42
CA VAL A 64 -12.43 4.44 -9.99
C VAL A 64 -12.46 2.94 -9.70
N GLY A 65 -13.37 2.21 -10.34
CA GLY A 65 -13.43 0.75 -10.28
C GLY A 65 -12.19 0.10 -10.87
N ALA A 66 -11.69 0.59 -12.01
CA ALA A 66 -10.45 0.10 -12.62
C ALA A 66 -9.23 0.34 -11.72
N LEU A 67 -9.12 1.53 -11.12
CA LEU A 67 -8.05 1.87 -10.16
C LEU A 67 -8.12 0.97 -8.92
N GLY A 68 -9.31 0.78 -8.34
CA GLY A 68 -9.52 -0.12 -7.20
C GLY A 68 -9.17 -1.57 -7.52
N ALA A 69 -9.59 -2.08 -8.68
CA ALA A 69 -9.24 -3.43 -9.13
C ALA A 69 -7.74 -3.58 -9.38
N GLY A 70 -7.09 -2.59 -9.98
CA GLY A 70 -5.64 -2.54 -10.16
C GLY A 70 -4.89 -2.58 -8.84
N ALA A 71 -5.33 -1.77 -7.85
CA ALA A 71 -4.73 -1.76 -6.52
C ALA A 71 -4.90 -3.11 -5.80
N LEU A 72 -6.05 -3.79 -5.94
CA LEU A 72 -6.26 -5.15 -5.42
C LEU A 72 -5.35 -6.18 -6.07
N LEU A 73 -5.16 -6.10 -7.39
CA LEU A 73 -4.23 -6.99 -8.09
C LEU A 73 -2.80 -6.79 -7.54
N VAL A 74 -2.35 -5.55 -7.43
CA VAL A 74 -1.03 -5.25 -6.86
C VAL A 74 -0.92 -5.76 -5.41
N ALA A 75 -1.96 -5.61 -4.60
CA ALA A 75 -1.97 -6.15 -3.25
C ALA A 75 -1.90 -7.69 -3.22
N ALA A 76 -2.60 -8.36 -4.13
CA ALA A 76 -2.68 -9.82 -4.19
C ALA A 76 -1.39 -10.47 -4.70
N PHE A 77 -0.77 -9.89 -5.73
CA PHE A 77 0.50 -10.38 -6.28
C PHE A 77 1.72 -9.92 -5.46
N GLY A 78 1.57 -8.85 -4.68
CA GLY A 78 2.59 -8.32 -3.79
C GLY A 78 3.76 -7.66 -4.53
N ALA A 79 4.83 -7.43 -3.78
CA ALA A 79 5.95 -6.63 -4.24
C ALA A 79 6.83 -7.35 -5.28
N GLY A 80 7.09 -6.67 -6.40
CA GLY A 80 7.88 -7.14 -7.53
C GLY A 80 9.39 -7.14 -7.31
N ARG A 81 10.14 -7.57 -8.33
CA ARG A 81 11.61 -7.78 -8.26
C ARG A 81 12.41 -6.53 -7.91
N PHE A 82 11.93 -5.34 -8.28
CA PHE A 82 12.56 -4.05 -8.01
C PHE A 82 11.96 -3.31 -6.80
N SER A 83 11.14 -4.00 -6.01
CA SER A 83 10.48 -3.45 -4.85
C SER A 83 11.43 -2.95 -3.77
N VAL A 84 11.08 -1.84 -3.12
CA VAL A 84 11.72 -1.43 -1.87
C VAL A 84 11.60 -2.52 -0.80
N ASP A 85 10.45 -3.21 -0.71
CA ASP A 85 10.24 -4.34 0.20
C ASP A 85 11.21 -5.50 -0.06
N SER A 86 11.56 -5.78 -1.33
CA SER A 86 12.50 -6.87 -1.65
C SER A 86 13.92 -6.54 -1.20
N VAL A 87 14.36 -5.29 -1.38
CA VAL A 87 15.66 -4.78 -0.89
C VAL A 87 15.74 -4.84 0.63
N LEU A 88 14.67 -4.44 1.33
CA LEU A 88 14.58 -4.50 2.79
C LEU A 88 14.64 -5.93 3.32
N ARG A 89 13.95 -6.88 2.69
CA ARG A 89 14.01 -8.31 3.03
C ARG A 89 15.41 -8.89 2.84
N GLY A 90 16.06 -8.61 1.71
CA GLY A 90 17.43 -9.07 1.43
C GLY A 90 18.44 -8.56 2.47
N ARG A 91 18.34 -7.29 2.87
CA ARG A 91 19.20 -6.70 3.93
C ARG A 91 19.01 -7.33 5.30
N ARG A 92 17.81 -7.79 5.65
CA ARG A 92 17.54 -8.50 6.91
C ARG A 92 18.13 -9.90 6.88
N GLY A 93 17.96 -10.63 5.77
CA GLY A 93 18.57 -11.95 5.60
C GLY A 93 20.09 -11.92 5.71
N ALA A 94 20.76 -10.97 5.06
CA ALA A 94 22.21 -10.80 5.14
C ALA A 94 22.69 -10.49 6.57
N ARG A 95 21.96 -9.65 7.33
CA ARG A 95 22.29 -9.38 8.74
C ARG A 95 22.11 -10.60 9.64
N SER A 96 21.06 -11.39 9.44
CA SER A 96 20.85 -12.63 10.21
C SER A 96 21.93 -13.66 9.91
N ALA A 97 22.36 -13.81 8.65
CA ALA A 97 23.47 -14.70 8.27
C ALA A 97 24.78 -14.27 8.94
N ALA A 98 25.13 -12.98 8.85
CA ALA A 98 26.33 -12.45 9.50
C ALA A 98 26.28 -12.57 11.03
N ALA A 99 25.11 -12.50 11.66
CA ALA A 99 24.94 -12.71 13.10
C ALA A 99 25.06 -14.20 13.50
N ALA A 100 24.64 -15.13 12.64
CA ALA A 100 24.76 -16.56 12.85
C ALA A 100 26.22 -17.05 12.71
N GLU A 101 26.99 -16.44 11.81
CA GLU A 101 28.42 -16.74 11.61
C GLU A 101 29.33 -16.13 12.68
N ARG A 102 28.81 -15.30 13.61
CA ARG A 102 29.61 -14.77 14.72
C ARG A 102 30.15 -15.93 15.57
N PRO A 103 31.48 -16.13 15.63
CA PRO A 103 32.07 -17.27 16.33
C PRO A 103 31.73 -17.24 17.82
N ALA A 104 31.49 -18.43 18.39
CA ALA A 104 31.02 -18.63 19.77
C ALA A 104 31.94 -18.05 20.85
N ALA A 105 33.16 -17.64 20.50
CA ALA A 105 34.15 -17.06 21.41
C ALA A 105 33.77 -15.67 21.96
N GLU A 106 32.85 -14.94 21.32
CA GLU A 106 32.39 -13.62 21.79
C GLU A 106 31.08 -13.69 22.60
N ARG A 107 30.55 -14.90 22.84
CA ARG A 107 29.30 -15.12 23.60
C ARG A 107 29.53 -15.40 25.08
N GLU A 108 30.76 -15.29 25.58
CA GLU A 108 31.02 -15.44 27.01
C GLU A 108 30.44 -14.24 27.76
N PRO A 109 29.45 -14.44 28.66
CA PRO A 109 29.05 -13.38 29.56
C PRO A 109 30.26 -13.06 30.44
N VAL A 110 30.69 -11.80 30.44
CA VAL A 110 31.63 -11.27 31.43
C VAL A 110 30.99 -11.48 32.81
N SER A 111 31.31 -12.62 33.41
CA SER A 111 31.00 -12.98 34.80
C SER A 111 31.86 -12.08 35.67
N ALA A 112 31.28 -11.00 36.18
CA ALA A 112 31.82 -10.22 37.29
C ALA A 112 31.07 -10.58 38.58
#